data_AF-A0AAN8PI47-F1
#
_entry.id   AF-A0AAN8PI47-F1
#
_cell.length_a   1.000
_cell.length_b   1.000
_cell.length_c   1.000
_cell.angle_alpha   90.00
_cell.angle_beta   90.00
_cell.angle_gamma   90.00
#
_symmetry.space_group_name_H-M   'P 1'
#
loop_
_entity.id
_entity.type
_entity.pdbx_description
1 polymer ?
#
loop_
_entity_poly.entity_id
_entity_poly.type
_entity_poly.pdbx_seq_one_letter_code
_entity_poly.pdbx_strand_id
1 'polypeptide(L)'
;MTQSTYLLCLILVLCVDQTLAECRDGCDKGYYCDEHTGKPKCVECPPGKYSMTKNTASSCEDCRSQCPIGQVEVQACTKISDLICQCPTGEYEELQVDGEGFCKKCTVCGNGQKIEEECTPKADRKCSGKPKSPEDTKTTESTTHCAGM
;
A
#
# COMPACT_ATOMS: atom_id res chain seq x y z
N MET A 1 12.67 -59.17 31.13
CA MET A 1 12.27 -57.78 31.44
C MET A 1 13.55 -56.96 31.26
N THR A 2 13.79 -56.14 30.23
CA THR A 2 13.19 -54.80 30.05
C THR A 2 13.70 -54.08 28.78
N GLN A 3 14.27 -54.74 27.76
CA GLN A 3 14.87 -54.00 26.63
C GLN A 3 13.91 -53.73 25.45
N SER A 4 12.99 -54.67 25.16
CA SER A 4 12.08 -54.59 24.01
C SER A 4 10.88 -53.64 24.24
N THR A 5 10.47 -53.44 25.49
CA THR A 5 9.39 -52.49 25.85
C THR A 5 9.87 -51.03 25.89
N TYR A 6 11.16 -50.78 26.15
CA TYR A 6 11.72 -49.41 26.16
C TYR A 6 11.83 -48.79 24.77
N LEU A 7 12.10 -49.59 23.74
CA LEU A 7 12.22 -49.10 22.36
C LEU A 7 10.86 -48.73 21.76
N LEU A 8 9.79 -49.46 22.11
CA LEU A 8 8.41 -49.10 21.77
C LEU A 8 7.92 -47.89 22.60
N CYS A 9 8.38 -47.75 23.84
CA CYS A 9 8.05 -46.60 24.69
C CYS A 9 8.71 -45.30 24.19
N LEU A 10 9.97 -45.36 23.72
CA LEU A 10 10.66 -44.20 23.13
C LEU A 10 10.02 -43.73 21.81
N ILE A 11 9.47 -44.63 21.00
CA ILE A 11 8.80 -44.26 19.75
C ILE A 11 7.43 -43.59 20.02
N LEU A 12 6.74 -43.95 21.10
CA LEU A 12 5.48 -43.28 21.50
C LEU A 12 5.71 -41.93 22.18
N VAL A 13 6.87 -41.69 22.80
CA VAL A 13 7.21 -40.40 23.43
C VAL A 13 7.66 -39.34 22.40
N LEU A 14 7.99 -39.74 21.17
CA LEU A 14 8.33 -38.79 20.09
C LEU A 14 7.11 -38.22 19.34
N CYS A 15 5.88 -38.61 19.69
CA CYS A 15 4.66 -38.15 19.02
C CYS A 15 3.68 -37.39 19.92
N VAL A 16 4.11 -36.87 21.08
CA VAL A 16 3.23 -36.11 22.00
C VAL A 16 3.44 -34.59 21.95
N ASP A 17 4.43 -34.08 21.20
CA ASP A 17 4.69 -32.62 21.17
C ASP A 17 4.65 -31.98 19.76
N GLN A 18 4.04 -32.63 18.77
CA GLN A 18 3.92 -32.03 17.42
C GLN A 18 2.77 -31.01 17.27
N THR A 19 2.15 -30.55 18.37
CA THR A 19 0.99 -29.62 18.31
C THR A 19 1.08 -28.43 19.28
N LEU A 20 2.25 -28.15 19.86
CA LEU A 20 2.43 -27.11 20.89
C LEU A 20 3.22 -25.87 20.42
N ALA A 21 3.56 -25.78 19.13
CA ALA A 21 4.51 -24.79 18.61
C ALA A 21 3.90 -23.75 17.65
N GLU A 22 2.57 -23.60 17.58
CA GLU A 22 1.98 -22.81 16.49
C GLU A 22 2.29 -21.31 16.57
N CYS A 23 2.50 -20.73 17.75
CA CYS A 23 2.90 -19.32 17.86
C CYS A 23 4.41 -19.06 17.94
N ARG A 24 5.22 -20.00 18.45
CA ARG A 24 6.66 -19.77 18.68
C ARG A 24 7.40 -19.48 17.39
N ASP A 25 6.97 -20.12 16.32
CA ASP A 25 7.54 -19.94 14.97
C ASP A 25 6.93 -18.74 14.23
N GLY A 26 5.97 -18.04 14.86
CA GLY A 26 5.22 -16.91 14.32
C GLY A 26 3.99 -17.34 13.51
N CYS A 27 2.91 -16.59 13.69
CA CYS A 27 1.70 -16.66 12.89
C CYS A 27 1.85 -15.87 11.60
N ASP A 28 1.35 -16.44 10.50
CA ASP A 28 1.36 -15.78 9.21
C ASP A 28 0.49 -14.50 9.19
N LYS A 29 0.66 -13.69 8.15
CA LYS A 29 -0.18 -12.49 7.92
C LYS A 29 -1.67 -12.87 7.98
N GLY A 30 -2.49 -12.01 8.58
CA GLY A 30 -3.90 -12.29 8.83
C GLY A 30 -4.20 -13.20 10.01
N TYR A 31 -3.18 -13.58 10.79
CA TYR A 31 -3.33 -14.33 12.02
C TYR A 31 -2.58 -13.65 13.17
N TYR A 32 -3.04 -13.90 14.40
CA TYR A 32 -2.39 -13.52 15.66
C TYR A 32 -2.27 -14.75 16.57
N CYS A 33 -1.41 -14.66 17.58
CA CYS A 33 -1.25 -15.70 18.59
C CYS A 33 -2.29 -15.57 19.70
N ASP A 34 -3.14 -16.58 19.90
CA ASP A 34 -4.02 -16.66 21.06
C ASP A 34 -3.43 -17.54 22.16
N GLU A 35 -3.00 -16.92 23.27
CA GLU A 35 -2.41 -17.59 24.43
C GLU A 35 -3.45 -17.92 25.53
N HIS A 36 -4.71 -17.50 25.39
CA HIS A 36 -5.72 -17.62 26.46
C HIS A 36 -6.25 -19.05 26.65
N THR A 37 -6.02 -19.95 25.68
CA THR A 37 -6.61 -21.29 25.66
C THR A 37 -5.69 -22.38 26.23
N GLY A 38 -4.58 -22.01 26.87
CA GLY A 38 -3.61 -22.95 27.46
C GLY A 38 -2.73 -23.70 26.44
N LYS A 39 -3.03 -23.55 25.14
CA LYS A 39 -2.17 -23.96 24.01
C LYS A 39 -2.09 -22.79 23.02
N PRO A 40 -0.93 -22.14 22.87
CA PRO A 40 -0.77 -21.01 21.97
C PRO A 40 -0.99 -21.46 20.53
N LYS A 41 -1.96 -20.86 19.85
CA LYS A 41 -2.33 -21.18 18.47
C LYS A 41 -2.51 -19.94 17.62
N CYS A 42 -2.31 -20.07 16.32
CA CYS A 42 -2.57 -19.00 15.38
C CYS A 42 -4.06 -18.91 15.06
N VAL A 43 -4.67 -17.78 15.38
CA VAL A 43 -6.08 -17.49 15.15
C VAL A 43 -6.19 -16.37 14.12
N GLU A 44 -7.14 -16.51 13.21
CA GLU A 44 -7.37 -15.52 12.16
C GLU A 44 -7.82 -14.17 12.76
N CYS A 45 -7.40 -13.07 12.15
CA CYS A 45 -7.82 -11.74 12.57
C CYS A 45 -9.35 -11.61 12.49
N PRO A 46 -10.01 -11.12 13.55
CA PRO A 46 -11.45 -10.88 13.54
C PRO A 46 -11.81 -9.70 12.61
N PRO A 47 -13.09 -9.52 12.27
CA PRO A 47 -13.55 -8.39 11.46
C PRO A 47 -13.09 -7.05 12.05
N GLY A 48 -12.61 -6.15 11.20
CA GLY A 48 -12.09 -4.83 11.62
C GLY A 48 -10.65 -4.87 12.15
N LYS A 49 -9.94 -6.01 12.04
CA LYS A 49 -8.52 -6.12 12.38
C LYS A 49 -7.70 -6.78 11.28
N TYR A 50 -6.40 -6.51 11.28
CA TYR A 50 -5.46 -7.04 10.29
C TYR A 50 -4.08 -7.34 10.87
N SER A 51 -3.31 -8.15 10.16
CA SER A 51 -1.88 -8.34 10.40
C SER A 51 -1.16 -8.47 9.06
N MET A 52 -0.24 -7.56 8.78
CA MET A 52 0.41 -7.44 7.47
C MET A 52 1.58 -8.41 7.29
N THR A 53 2.22 -8.81 8.38
CA THR A 53 3.46 -9.59 8.38
C THR A 53 3.36 -10.78 9.32
N LYS A 54 4.32 -11.70 9.18
CA LYS A 54 4.47 -12.79 10.14
C LYS A 54 4.77 -12.21 11.53
N ASN A 55 4.03 -12.63 12.54
CA ASN A 55 4.05 -12.00 13.87
C ASN A 55 3.82 -13.02 14.99
N THR A 56 4.18 -12.65 16.22
CA THR A 56 3.85 -13.41 17.44
C THR A 56 2.94 -12.58 18.35
N ALA A 57 2.20 -11.62 17.79
CA ALA A 57 1.40 -10.69 18.56
C ALA A 57 0.19 -11.39 19.18
N SER A 58 -0.21 -10.97 20.38
CA SER A 58 -1.38 -11.52 21.06
C SER A 58 -2.72 -11.03 20.51
N SER A 59 -2.69 -10.12 19.53
CA SER A 59 -3.86 -9.61 18.79
C SER A 59 -3.43 -8.99 17.47
N CYS A 60 -4.38 -8.90 16.54
CA CYS A 60 -4.22 -8.15 15.29
C CYS A 60 -4.39 -6.64 15.50
N GLU A 61 -3.78 -5.85 14.61
CA GLU A 61 -3.91 -4.39 14.56
C GLU A 61 -5.34 -3.99 14.16
N ASP A 62 -5.81 -2.86 14.69
CA ASP A 62 -7.11 -2.32 14.31
C ASP A 62 -7.05 -1.67 12.93
N CYS A 63 -8.03 -1.97 12.09
CA CYS A 63 -8.24 -1.22 10.87
C CYS A 63 -8.57 0.24 11.22
N ARG A 64 -8.09 1.18 10.42
CA ARG A 64 -8.61 2.55 10.47
C ARG A 64 -10.11 2.54 10.14
N SER A 65 -10.84 3.51 10.67
CA SER A 65 -12.27 3.69 10.34
C SER A 65 -12.49 4.52 9.08
N GLN A 66 -11.50 5.33 8.70
CA GLN A 66 -11.56 6.28 7.58
C GLN A 66 -10.16 6.66 7.12
N CYS A 67 -10.08 7.16 5.88
CA CYS A 67 -8.85 7.74 5.36
C CYS A 67 -8.50 9.08 6.03
N PRO A 68 -7.20 9.47 6.00
CA PRO A 68 -6.78 10.82 6.34
C PRO A 68 -7.56 11.87 5.53
N ILE A 69 -7.67 13.07 6.10
CA ILE A 69 -8.40 14.17 5.46
C ILE A 69 -7.82 14.44 4.07
N GLY A 70 -8.69 14.53 3.07
CA GLY A 70 -8.31 14.78 1.68
C GLY A 70 -7.95 13.54 0.86
N GLN A 71 -7.80 12.36 1.49
CA GLN A 71 -7.62 11.10 0.79
C GLN A 71 -8.93 10.32 0.66
N VAL A 72 -9.00 9.42 -0.32
CA VAL A 72 -10.14 8.54 -0.57
C VAL A 72 -9.73 7.08 -0.37
N GLU A 73 -10.66 6.28 0.16
CA GLU A 73 -10.49 4.83 0.26
C GLU A 73 -10.53 4.23 -1.14
N VAL A 74 -9.46 3.52 -1.52
CA VAL A 74 -9.39 2.78 -2.78
C VAL A 74 -9.43 1.27 -2.56
N GLN A 75 -9.19 0.84 -1.32
CA GLN A 75 -9.30 -0.56 -0.92
C GLN A 75 -9.74 -0.62 0.54
N ALA A 76 -10.78 -1.41 0.80
CA ALA A 76 -11.23 -1.68 2.16
C ALA A 76 -10.18 -2.46 2.96
N CYS A 77 -10.27 -2.36 4.29
CA CYS A 77 -9.46 -3.17 5.18
C CYS A 77 -9.73 -4.66 4.97
N THR A 78 -8.66 -5.46 5.04
CA THR A 78 -8.71 -6.92 4.95
C THR A 78 -7.98 -7.51 6.15
N LYS A 79 -8.01 -8.83 6.31
CA LYS A 79 -7.24 -9.50 7.38
C LYS A 79 -5.73 -9.29 7.24
N ILE A 80 -5.22 -8.99 6.04
CA ILE A 80 -3.78 -8.89 5.76
C ILE A 80 -3.29 -7.46 5.50
N SER A 81 -4.19 -6.48 5.53
CA SER A 81 -3.84 -5.09 5.24
C SER A 81 -4.90 -4.17 5.85
N ASP A 82 -4.47 -3.02 6.35
CA ASP A 82 -5.38 -1.93 6.61
C ASP A 82 -6.08 -1.45 5.33
N LEU A 83 -7.04 -0.53 5.46
CA LEU A 83 -7.60 0.19 4.33
C LEU A 83 -6.49 0.97 3.60
N ILE A 84 -6.56 1.02 2.28
CA ILE A 84 -5.61 1.76 1.44
C ILE A 84 -6.25 3.07 1.04
N CYS A 85 -5.55 4.16 1.35
CA CYS A 85 -5.94 5.52 1.00
C CYS A 85 -5.04 6.05 -0.11
N GLN A 86 -5.63 6.84 -1.01
CA GLN A 86 -4.90 7.55 -2.05
C GLN A 86 -5.47 8.94 -2.26
N CYS A 87 -4.68 9.84 -2.84
CA CYS A 87 -5.20 11.11 -3.28
C CYS A 87 -6.24 10.93 -4.41
N PRO A 88 -7.29 11.78 -4.44
CA PRO A 88 -8.30 11.76 -5.49
C PRO A 88 -7.68 11.88 -6.89
N THR A 89 -8.45 11.48 -7.90
CA THR A 89 -8.01 11.65 -9.30
C THR A 89 -7.68 13.10 -9.62
N GLY A 90 -6.51 13.34 -10.20
CA GLY A 90 -6.00 14.68 -10.48
C GLY A 90 -5.25 15.33 -9.31
N GLU A 91 -4.94 14.56 -8.27
CA GLU A 91 -4.06 14.94 -7.18
C GLU A 91 -2.96 13.89 -6.94
N TYR A 92 -1.86 14.33 -6.35
CA TYR A 92 -0.75 13.49 -5.94
C TYR A 92 -0.36 13.79 -4.49
N GLU A 93 0.20 12.79 -3.81
CA GLU A 93 0.69 12.94 -2.44
C GLU A 93 2.04 13.67 -2.43
N GLU A 94 2.09 14.79 -1.70
CA GLU A 94 3.32 15.53 -1.43
C GLU A 94 3.64 15.39 0.07
N LEU A 95 4.80 14.82 0.39
CA LEU A 95 5.26 14.65 1.76
C LEU A 95 5.83 15.98 2.30
N GLN A 96 5.36 16.41 3.46
CA GLN A 96 5.94 17.53 4.19
C GLN A 96 7.17 17.09 5.00
N VAL A 97 7.92 18.09 5.49
CA VAL A 97 9.16 17.90 6.26
C VAL A 97 8.91 17.20 7.60
N ASP A 98 7.70 17.32 8.16
CA ASP A 98 7.24 16.65 9.38
C ASP A 98 6.72 15.23 9.15
N GLY A 99 6.68 14.76 7.89
CA GLY A 99 6.23 13.43 7.51
C GLY A 99 4.72 13.33 7.25
N GLU A 100 3.96 14.42 7.34
CA GLU A 100 2.55 14.43 6.95
C GLU A 100 2.41 14.59 5.43
N GLY A 101 1.73 13.63 4.79
CA GLY A 101 1.40 13.69 3.37
C GLY A 101 0.08 14.41 3.13
N PHE A 102 0.03 15.35 2.18
CA PHE A 102 -1.21 15.99 1.74
C PHE A 102 -1.38 15.87 0.23
N CYS A 103 -2.63 15.96 -0.21
CA CYS A 103 -2.97 15.85 -1.62
C CYS A 103 -2.88 17.20 -2.32
N LYS A 104 -2.06 17.25 -3.38
CA LYS A 104 -1.83 18.45 -4.19
C LYS A 104 -2.31 18.22 -5.60
N LYS A 105 -2.94 19.24 -6.19
CA LYS A 105 -3.41 19.19 -7.57
C LYS A 105 -2.24 18.95 -8.51
N CYS A 106 -2.44 18.04 -9.46
CA CYS A 106 -1.47 17.80 -10.52
C CYS A 106 -1.29 19.06 -11.37
N THR A 107 -0.06 19.28 -11.82
CA THR A 107 0.28 20.31 -12.78
C THR A 107 -0.47 20.10 -14.10
N VAL A 108 -0.99 21.21 -14.64
CA VAL A 108 -1.57 21.26 -15.98
C VAL A 108 -0.53 21.83 -16.93
N CYS A 109 -0.16 21.06 -17.95
CA CYS A 109 0.78 21.56 -18.96
C CYS A 109 0.14 22.68 -19.78
N GLY A 110 0.84 23.81 -19.89
CA GLY A 110 0.39 24.97 -20.65
C GLY A 110 0.44 24.75 -22.16
N ASN A 111 -0.08 25.73 -22.91
CA ASN A 111 -0.11 25.67 -24.37
C ASN A 111 1.28 25.47 -24.97
N GLY A 112 1.39 24.51 -25.89
CA GLY A 112 2.66 24.17 -26.55
C GLY A 112 3.63 23.32 -25.72
N GLN A 113 3.29 23.01 -24.46
CA GLN A 113 4.02 22.03 -23.66
C GLN A 113 3.51 20.61 -23.93
N LYS A 114 4.40 19.62 -23.76
CA LYS A 114 4.06 18.20 -23.88
C LYS A 114 4.10 17.55 -22.51
N ILE A 115 3.21 16.58 -22.29
CA ILE A 115 3.25 15.71 -21.11
C ILE A 115 4.38 14.70 -21.35
N GLU A 116 5.35 14.66 -20.44
CA GLU A 116 6.41 13.65 -20.43
C GLU A 116 6.07 12.48 -19.52
N GLU A 117 5.52 12.79 -18.36
CA GLU A 117 5.07 11.82 -17.36
C GLU A 117 3.67 12.21 -16.91
N GLU A 118 2.74 11.27 -16.97
CA GLU A 118 1.39 11.50 -16.45
C GLU A 118 1.38 11.63 -14.93
N CYS A 119 0.38 12.35 -14.42
CA CYS A 119 0.19 12.43 -12.99
C CYS A 119 -0.23 11.07 -12.42
N THR A 120 0.30 10.72 -11.25
CA THR A 120 -0.09 9.54 -10.48
C THR A 120 -0.44 9.95 -9.05
N PRO A 121 -1.10 9.10 -8.26
CA PRO A 121 -1.38 9.41 -6.85
C PRO A 121 -0.14 9.70 -6.00
N LYS A 122 1.08 9.40 -6.49
CA LYS A 122 2.35 9.56 -5.77
C LYS A 122 3.31 10.55 -6.42
N ALA A 123 3.00 11.06 -7.60
CA ALA A 123 3.91 11.91 -8.36
C ALA A 123 3.16 12.87 -9.27
N ASP A 124 3.64 14.10 -9.32
CA ASP A 124 3.10 15.13 -10.20
C ASP A 124 3.36 14.82 -11.68
N ARG A 125 2.53 15.41 -12.54
CA ARG A 125 2.74 15.46 -13.98
C ARG A 125 4.00 16.25 -14.30
N LYS A 126 4.85 15.70 -15.19
CA LYS A 126 5.98 16.44 -15.77
C LYS A 126 5.64 16.95 -17.16
N CYS A 127 5.92 18.23 -17.36
CA CYS A 127 5.71 18.92 -18.63
C CYS A 127 7.06 19.35 -19.21
N SER A 128 7.20 19.25 -20.53
CA SER A 128 8.36 19.81 -21.25
C SER A 128 7.98 20.76 -22.36
N GLY A 129 8.97 21.51 -22.81
CA GLY A 129 8.79 22.66 -23.69
C GLY A 129 8.50 23.94 -22.90
N LYS A 130 8.67 25.08 -23.57
CA LYS A 130 8.33 26.38 -23.00
C LYS A 130 6.83 26.64 -23.17
N PRO A 131 6.12 27.14 -22.14
CA PRO A 131 4.75 27.59 -22.30
C PRO A 131 4.73 28.68 -23.37
N LYS A 132 3.91 28.49 -24.41
CA LYS A 132 3.66 29.52 -25.42
C LYS A 132 2.73 30.56 -24.81
N SER A 133 3.09 31.84 -24.97
CA SER A 133 2.17 32.91 -24.60
C SER A 133 0.95 32.87 -25.54
N PRO A 134 -0.25 33.25 -25.09
CA PRO A 134 -1.40 33.46 -25.98
C PRO A 134 -1.09 34.42 -27.16
N GLU A 135 -0.08 35.28 -27.00
CA GLU A 135 0.37 36.24 -28.03
C GLU A 135 1.11 35.62 -29.22
N ASP A 136 1.63 34.39 -29.09
CA ASP A 136 2.33 33.70 -30.19
C ASP A 136 1.37 33.04 -31.20
N THR A 137 0.06 33.17 -30.99
CA THR A 137 -0.97 32.71 -31.93
C THR A 137 -1.57 33.89 -32.69
N LYS A 138 -0.72 34.75 -33.27
CA LYS A 138 -1.17 35.73 -34.26
C LYS A 138 -0.23 35.77 -35.46
N THR A 139 -0.78 35.24 -36.56
CA THR A 139 -0.45 35.55 -37.96
C THR A 139 0.80 34.90 -38.55
N THR A 140 0.66 33.64 -39.00
CA THR A 140 1.17 33.23 -40.32
C THR A 140 0.01 33.28 -41.32
N GLU A 141 -0.56 34.46 -41.56
CA GLU A 141 -1.17 34.72 -42.86
C GLU A 141 -0.08 35.23 -43.79
N SER A 142 0.21 34.37 -44.77
CA SER A 142 1.13 34.56 -45.86
C SER A 142 0.87 35.89 -46.58
N THR A 143 1.71 36.90 -46.33
CA THR A 143 1.82 38.04 -47.23
C THR A 143 2.65 37.61 -48.44
N THR A 144 1.94 37.14 -49.47
CA THR A 144 2.47 36.96 -50.81
C THR A 144 3.16 38.25 -51.26
N HIS A 145 4.49 38.21 -51.30
CA HIS A 145 5.29 39.11 -52.10
C HIS A 145 4.92 38.93 -53.58
N CYS A 146 4.55 40.01 -54.26
CA CYS A 146 4.84 40.20 -55.67
C CYS A 146 5.14 41.67 -55.90
N ALA A 147 6.38 41.94 -56.32
CA ALA A 147 6.88 43.24 -56.75
C ALA A 147 6.76 43.36 -58.28
N GLY A 148 6.36 44.54 -58.75
CA GLY A 148 6.79 45.15 -60.02
C GLY A 148 6.23 44.62 -61.34
N MET A 149 5.42 45.45 -62.00
CA MET A 149 5.76 46.15 -63.26
C MET A 149 4.73 47.24 -63.54
#